data_AF-A0A0R3WW65-F1
#
_entry.id   AF-A0A0R3WW65-F1
#
_cell.length_a   1.000
_cell.length_b   1.000
_cell.length_c   1.000
_cell.angle_alpha   90.00
_cell.angle_beta   90.00
_cell.angle_gamma   90.00
#
_symmetry.space_group_name_H-M   'P 1'
#
loop_
_entity.id
_entity.type
_entity.pdbx_description
1 polymer ?
#
loop_
_entity_poly.entity_id
_entity_poly.type
_entity_poly.pdbx_seq_one_letter_code
_entity_poly.pdbx_strand_id
1 'polypeptide(L)'
;MRPIFIPPGGNEKTSVVILIMAADPCQRDVTLRILYQLSTEEKYRGQIASSGCLPLLMRSILGSAEDAPNVECLGLLINLACDRRAAQSVGEPRGIRMLFRRAFATHDPLLMKLLRNLSHFEELRVHFGVGRRSIVGWGSRKKAFCAMH
;
A
#
# COMPACT_ATOMS: atom_id res chain seq x y z
N MET A 1 -1.83 10.42 -23.18
CA MET A 1 -2.03 10.77 -21.75
C MET A 1 -3.45 10.39 -21.35
N ARG A 2 -3.65 9.55 -20.33
CA ARG A 2 -5.00 9.31 -19.79
C ARG A 2 -5.34 10.45 -18.81
N PRO A 3 -6.53 11.05 -18.88
CA PRO A 3 -6.92 12.10 -17.95
C PRO A 3 -6.98 11.53 -16.53
N ILE A 4 -6.39 12.25 -15.59
CA ILE A 4 -6.48 11.94 -14.16
C ILE A 4 -7.90 12.31 -13.74
N PHE A 5 -8.70 11.30 -13.39
CA PHE A 5 -10.03 11.52 -12.84
C PHE A 5 -9.89 12.06 -11.41
N ILE A 6 -10.15 13.35 -11.23
CA ILE A 6 -10.27 13.98 -9.91
C ILE A 6 -11.77 13.95 -9.56
N PRO A 7 -12.22 13.13 -8.59
CA PRO A 7 -13.62 13.12 -8.19
C PRO A 7 -14.02 14.47 -7.58
N PRO A 8 -15.20 15.02 -7.92
CA PRO A 8 -15.67 16.27 -7.35
C PRO A 8 -16.10 16.04 -5.90
N GLY A 9 -15.42 16.67 -4.94
CA GLY A 9 -15.75 16.58 -3.52
C GLY A 9 -14.56 16.58 -2.55
N GLY A 10 -13.32 16.57 -3.04
CA GLY A 10 -12.13 16.71 -2.21
C GLY A 10 -11.80 18.17 -1.91
N ASN A 11 -11.81 18.53 -0.61
CA ASN A 11 -11.05 19.64 -0.02
C ASN A 11 -9.79 19.98 -0.84
N GLU A 12 -9.57 21.25 -1.18
CA GLU A 12 -8.50 21.75 -2.06
C GLU A 12 -7.10 21.13 -1.83
N LYS A 13 -6.77 20.80 -0.58
CA LYS A 13 -5.51 20.16 -0.15
C LYS A 13 -5.37 18.71 -0.67
N THR A 14 -6.47 17.99 -0.87
CA THR A 14 -6.54 16.62 -1.40
C THR A 14 -6.13 16.56 -2.87
N SER A 15 -6.55 17.54 -3.68
CA SER A 15 -6.22 17.60 -5.11
C SER A 15 -4.72 17.84 -5.38
N VAL A 16 -4.06 18.61 -4.50
CA VAL A 16 -2.64 18.96 -4.67
C VAL A 16 -1.73 17.76 -4.47
N VAL A 17 -1.99 16.91 -3.46
CA VAL A 17 -1.17 15.72 -3.21
C VAL A 17 -1.21 14.75 -4.39
N ILE A 18 -2.40 14.54 -4.99
CA ILE A 18 -2.54 13.73 -6.21
C ILE A 18 -1.73 14.33 -7.36
N LEU A 19 -1.85 15.64 -7.59
CA LEU A 19 -1.20 16.33 -8.71
C LEU A 19 0.32 16.19 -8.64
N ILE A 20 0.89 16.45 -7.46
CA ILE A 20 2.34 16.33 -7.22
C ILE A 20 2.80 14.88 -7.43
N MET A 21 2.07 13.92 -6.86
CA MET A 21 2.37 12.50 -7.01
C MET A 21 2.27 12.02 -8.46
N ALA A 22 1.45 12.64 -9.29
CA ALA A 22 1.22 12.22 -10.67
C ALA A 22 2.18 12.87 -11.69
N ALA A 23 2.53 14.14 -11.52
CA ALA A 23 3.19 14.93 -12.56
C ALA A 23 4.72 14.99 -12.48
N ASP A 24 5.30 15.15 -11.27
CA ASP A 24 6.72 15.51 -11.12
C ASP A 24 7.50 14.43 -10.34
N PRO A 25 8.52 13.78 -10.95
CA PRO A 25 9.32 12.76 -10.27
C PRO A 25 10.12 13.29 -9.06
N CYS A 26 10.67 14.49 -9.14
CA CYS A 26 11.49 15.08 -8.07
C CYS A 26 10.63 15.39 -6.85
N GLN A 27 9.43 15.94 -7.06
CA GLN A 27 8.49 16.23 -5.99
C GLN A 27 7.83 14.97 -5.45
N ARG A 28 7.63 13.94 -6.28
CA ARG A 28 7.05 12.65 -5.86
C ARG A 28 7.84 12.00 -4.74
N ASP A 29 9.17 11.92 -4.83
CA ASP A 29 9.99 11.26 -3.81
C ASP A 29 9.96 12.01 -2.47
N VAL A 30 10.06 13.35 -2.53
CA VAL A 30 9.93 14.21 -1.34
C VAL A 30 8.53 14.06 -0.72
N THR A 31 7.49 14.05 -1.55
CA THR A 31 6.10 13.89 -1.11
C THR A 31 5.88 12.53 -0.47
N LEU A 32 6.39 11.45 -1.07
CA LEU A 32 6.31 10.10 -0.51
C LEU A 32 6.97 10.02 0.87
N ARG A 33 8.14 10.62 1.04
CA ARG A 33 8.83 10.67 2.34
C ARG A 33 8.02 11.42 3.38
N ILE A 34 7.50 12.60 3.05
CA ILE A 34 6.69 13.40 3.96
C ILE A 34 5.42 12.64 4.35
N LEU A 35 4.70 12.08 3.37
CA LEU A 35 3.49 11.30 3.60
C LEU A 35 3.77 10.05 4.43
N TYR A 36 4.88 9.36 4.17
CA TYR A 36 5.30 8.22 4.95
C TYR A 36 5.51 8.61 6.42
N GLN A 37 6.27 9.68 6.69
CA GLN A 37 6.49 10.16 8.06
C GLN A 37 5.18 10.56 8.74
N LEU A 38 4.28 11.25 8.04
CA LEU A 38 2.96 11.60 8.59
C LEU A 38 2.09 10.37 8.85
N SER A 39 2.17 9.34 8.00
CA SER A 39 1.35 8.12 8.14
C SER A 39 1.72 7.27 9.37
N THR A 40 2.87 7.54 10.00
CA THR A 40 3.24 6.88 11.27
C THR A 40 2.20 7.18 12.36
N GLU A 41 1.69 8.41 12.37
CA GLU A 41 0.63 8.89 13.25
C GLU A 41 -0.76 8.46 12.73
N GLU A 42 -1.51 7.73 13.55
CA GLU A 42 -2.82 7.19 13.16
C GLU A 42 -3.83 8.25 12.69
N LYS A 43 -3.84 9.42 13.35
CA LYS A 43 -4.74 10.54 13.06
C LYS A 43 -4.63 11.10 11.63
N TYR A 44 -3.51 10.89 10.95
CA TYR A 44 -3.30 11.37 9.57
C TYR A 44 -3.60 10.30 8.52
N ARG A 45 -3.63 9.01 8.88
CA ARG A 45 -3.80 7.91 7.91
C ARG A 45 -5.12 8.02 7.14
N GLY A 46 -6.22 8.23 7.84
CA GLY A 46 -7.54 8.40 7.20
C GLY A 46 -7.61 9.63 6.28
N GLN A 47 -6.94 10.72 6.64
CA GLN A 47 -6.87 11.94 5.82
C GLN A 47 -6.07 11.70 4.54
N ILE A 48 -4.90 11.06 4.67
CA ILE A 48 -4.06 10.69 3.52
C ILE A 48 -4.79 9.69 2.63
N ALA A 49 -5.47 8.68 3.19
CA ALA A 49 -6.24 7.71 2.42
C ALA A 49 -7.39 8.38 1.63
N SER A 50 -8.04 9.36 2.24
CA SER A 50 -9.11 10.15 1.61
C SER A 50 -8.59 11.11 0.54
N SER A 51 -7.27 11.31 0.46
CA SER A 51 -6.65 12.19 -0.55
C SER A 51 -6.69 11.62 -1.97
N GLY A 52 -7.17 10.38 -2.18
CA GLY A 52 -7.19 9.74 -3.50
C GLY A 52 -5.82 9.26 -3.98
N CYS A 53 -4.79 9.23 -3.12
CA CYS A 53 -3.45 8.76 -3.48
C CYS A 53 -3.34 7.23 -3.60
N LEU A 54 -4.25 6.46 -2.99
CA LEU A 54 -4.15 4.99 -2.90
C LEU A 54 -4.02 4.29 -4.27
N PRO A 55 -4.80 4.64 -5.32
CA PRO A 55 -4.63 4.01 -6.63
C PRO A 55 -3.28 4.30 -7.29
N LEU A 56 -2.67 5.46 -7.01
CA LEU A 56 -1.34 5.80 -7.50
C LEU A 56 -0.27 4.98 -6.79
N LEU A 57 -0.35 4.86 -5.46
CA LEU A 57 0.56 4.03 -4.66
C LEU A 57 0.47 2.57 -5.08
N MET A 58 -0.74 2.04 -5.27
CA MET A 58 -0.95 0.67 -5.73
C MET A 58 -0.39 0.43 -7.13
N ARG A 59 -0.55 1.37 -8.07
CA ARG A 59 0.07 1.26 -9.40
C ARG A 59 1.59 1.23 -9.33
N SER A 60 2.19 2.04 -8.46
CA SER A 60 3.64 2.07 -8.25
C SER A 60 4.15 0.72 -7.72
N ILE A 61 3.48 0.16 -6.70
CA ILE A 61 3.86 -1.12 -6.07
C ILE A 61 3.60 -2.32 -6.98
N LEU A 62 2.50 -2.29 -7.75
CA LEU A 62 2.10 -3.38 -8.64
C LEU A 62 2.62 -3.21 -10.08
N GLY A 63 3.58 -2.31 -10.31
CA GLY A 63 4.27 -2.14 -11.59
C GLY A 63 5.06 -3.38 -12.02
N SER A 64 6.13 -3.21 -12.81
CA SER A 64 6.96 -4.34 -13.25
C SER A 64 7.45 -5.17 -12.05
N ALA A 65 7.41 -6.50 -12.19
CA ALA A 65 7.85 -7.41 -11.14
C ALA A 65 9.38 -7.40 -10.95
N GLU A 66 10.12 -6.94 -11.96
CA GLU A 66 11.58 -6.84 -11.95
C GLU A 66 12.07 -5.61 -11.17
N ASP A 67 11.24 -4.57 -11.06
CA ASP A 67 11.58 -3.38 -10.29
C ASP A 67 11.30 -3.62 -8.81
N ALA A 68 12.28 -3.41 -7.93
CA ALA A 68 12.00 -3.40 -6.50
C ALA A 68 10.98 -2.28 -6.18
N PRO A 69 9.91 -2.55 -5.41
CA PRO A 69 8.96 -1.50 -5.06
C PRO A 69 9.68 -0.43 -4.22
N ASN A 70 9.43 0.84 -4.51
CA ASN A 70 9.94 1.95 -3.70
C ASN A 70 9.54 1.74 -2.23
N VAL A 71 10.54 1.67 -1.35
CA VAL A 71 10.37 1.26 0.06
C VAL A 71 9.50 2.29 0.80
N GLU A 72 9.68 3.58 0.55
CA GLU A 72 8.85 4.63 1.14
C GLU A 72 7.39 4.54 0.66
N CYS A 73 7.16 4.24 -0.62
CA CYS A 73 5.82 4.03 -1.17
C CYS A 73 5.13 2.82 -0.53
N LEU A 74 5.84 1.71 -0.40
CA LEU A 74 5.30 0.49 0.21
C LEU A 74 5.09 0.66 1.73
N GLY A 75 6.03 1.31 2.41
CA GLY A 75 5.93 1.65 3.83
C GLY A 75 4.73 2.55 4.12
N LEU A 76 4.51 3.57 3.29
CA LEU A 76 3.33 4.42 3.35
C LEU A 76 2.06 3.59 3.21
N LEU A 77 1.97 2.74 2.17
CA LEU A 77 0.77 1.93 1.95
C LEU A 77 0.50 0.94 3.09
N ILE A 78 1.55 0.35 3.68
CA ILE A 78 1.43 -0.52 4.87
C ILE A 78 0.81 0.22 6.05
N ASN A 79 1.29 1.44 6.33
CA ASN A 79 0.75 2.26 7.42
C ASN A 79 -0.71 2.64 7.14
N LEU A 80 -1.01 3.07 5.90
CA LEU A 80 -2.38 3.40 5.50
C LEU A 80 -3.30 2.18 5.60
N ALA A 81 -2.85 0.98 5.25
CA ALA A 81 -3.64 -0.25 5.34
C ALA A 81 -4.01 -0.69 6.77
N CYS A 82 -3.59 0.05 7.81
CA CYS A 82 -4.12 -0.09 9.17
C CYS A 82 -5.46 0.66 9.36
N ASP A 83 -5.79 1.61 8.48
CA ASP A 83 -7.08 2.31 8.46
C ASP A 83 -8.11 1.52 7.63
N ARG A 84 -9.35 1.41 8.13
CA ARG A 84 -10.40 0.60 7.49
C ARG A 84 -10.76 1.08 6.08
N ARG A 85 -10.81 2.40 5.84
CA ARG A 85 -11.18 2.94 4.51
C ARG A 85 -10.06 2.68 3.50
N ALA A 86 -8.82 2.90 3.92
CA ALA A 86 -7.66 2.58 3.10
C ALA A 86 -7.59 1.09 2.78
N ALA A 87 -7.77 0.24 3.79
CA ALA A 87 -7.75 -1.21 3.63
C ALA A 87 -8.82 -1.69 2.64
N GLN A 88 -10.05 -1.15 2.71
CA GLN A 88 -11.11 -1.48 1.76
C GLN A 88 -10.74 -1.10 0.33
N SER A 89 -10.16 0.08 0.10
CA SER A 89 -9.75 0.53 -1.23
C SER A 89 -8.57 -0.28 -1.79
N VAL A 90 -7.57 -0.59 -0.96
CA VAL A 90 -6.41 -1.41 -1.34
C VAL A 90 -6.80 -2.89 -1.52
N GLY A 91 -7.72 -3.35 -0.68
CA GLY A 91 -8.18 -4.71 -0.52
C GLY A 91 -9.20 -5.17 -1.56
N GLU A 92 -9.42 -4.43 -2.64
CA GLU A 92 -10.29 -4.90 -3.72
C GLU A 92 -9.83 -6.28 -4.26
N PRO A 93 -10.74 -7.14 -4.72
CA PRO A 93 -10.43 -8.53 -5.08
C PRO A 93 -9.24 -8.67 -6.04
N ARG A 94 -9.13 -7.75 -7.01
CA ARG A 94 -8.02 -7.73 -7.97
C ARG A 94 -6.71 -7.29 -7.31
N GLY A 95 -6.75 -6.28 -6.44
CA GLY A 95 -5.58 -5.77 -5.71
C GLY A 95 -4.94 -6.86 -4.86
N ILE A 96 -5.73 -7.58 -4.06
CA ILE A 96 -5.25 -8.69 -3.23
C ILE A 96 -4.61 -9.79 -4.08
N ARG A 97 -5.23 -10.20 -5.19
CA ARG A 97 -4.64 -11.22 -6.08
C ARG A 97 -3.29 -10.79 -6.66
N MET A 98 -3.16 -9.53 -7.07
CA MET A 98 -1.91 -9.00 -7.63
C MET A 98 -0.82 -8.88 -6.56
N LEU A 99 -1.18 -8.44 -5.36
CA LEU A 99 -0.27 -8.39 -4.21
C LEU A 99 0.25 -9.78 -3.85
N PHE A 100 -0.61 -10.81 -3.81
CA PHE A 100 -0.18 -12.19 -3.58
C PHE A 100 0.79 -12.68 -4.64
N ARG A 101 0.45 -12.50 -5.93
CA ARG A 101 1.32 -12.92 -7.04
C ARG A 101 2.71 -12.31 -6.91
N ARG A 102 2.79 -11.00 -6.64
CA ARG A 102 4.06 -10.31 -6.48
C ARG A 102 4.81 -10.75 -5.23
N ALA A 103 4.13 -10.76 -4.07
CA ALA A 103 4.74 -11.13 -2.79
C ALA A 103 5.34 -12.55 -2.81
N PHE A 104 4.69 -13.51 -3.47
CA PHE A 104 5.24 -14.86 -3.61
C PHE A 104 6.33 -14.96 -4.67
N ALA A 105 6.21 -14.21 -5.78
CA ALA A 105 7.25 -14.21 -6.82
C ALA A 105 8.57 -13.61 -6.33
N THR A 106 8.50 -12.53 -5.54
CA THR A 106 9.68 -11.79 -5.06
C THR A 106 10.11 -12.17 -3.64
N HIS A 107 9.30 -12.95 -2.92
CA HIS A 107 9.46 -13.21 -1.49
C HIS A 107 9.60 -11.93 -0.63
N ASP A 108 8.98 -10.82 -1.06
CA ASP A 108 9.14 -9.52 -0.41
C ASP A 108 8.43 -9.48 0.96
N PRO A 109 9.18 -9.26 2.06
CA PRO A 109 8.63 -9.24 3.41
C PRO A 109 7.67 -8.08 3.67
N LEU A 110 7.83 -6.95 2.98
CA LEU A 110 6.99 -5.77 3.14
C LEU A 110 5.63 -5.98 2.44
N LEU A 111 5.61 -6.60 1.25
CA LEU A 111 4.35 -6.99 0.61
C LEU A 111 3.57 -8.00 1.47
N MET A 112 4.25 -8.94 2.11
CA MET A 112 3.63 -9.86 3.06
C MET A 112 3.07 -9.15 4.29
N LYS A 113 3.77 -8.12 4.79
CA LYS A 113 3.28 -7.27 5.88
C LYS A 113 2.01 -6.49 5.47
N LEU A 114 1.96 -5.96 4.25
CA LEU A 114 0.77 -5.30 3.71
C LEU A 114 -0.41 -6.28 3.64
N LEU A 115 -0.21 -7.46 3.05
CA LEU A 115 -1.22 -8.52 2.98
C LEU A 115 -1.72 -8.93 4.37
N ARG A 116 -0.83 -8.99 5.37
CA ARG A 116 -1.21 -9.26 6.76
C ARG A 116 -2.15 -8.19 7.31
N ASN A 117 -1.81 -6.91 7.15
CA ASN A 117 -2.66 -5.79 7.60
C ASN A 117 -4.07 -5.89 7.00
N LEU A 118 -4.16 -6.09 5.69
CA LEU A 118 -5.43 -6.24 4.98
C LEU A 118 -6.24 -7.46 5.48
N SER A 119 -5.57 -8.57 5.83
CA SER A 119 -6.24 -9.79 6.30
C SER A 119 -6.90 -9.68 7.68
N HIS A 120 -6.62 -8.60 8.43
CA HIS A 120 -7.25 -8.33 9.71
C HIS A 120 -8.69 -7.82 9.59
N PHE A 121 -9.05 -7.22 8.44
CA PHE A 121 -10.40 -6.71 8.19
C PHE A 121 -11.33 -7.83 7.73
N GLU A 122 -12.48 -7.98 8.40
CA GLU A 122 -13.38 -9.11 8.16
C GLU A 122 -13.93 -9.14 6.74
N GLU A 123 -14.25 -7.97 6.21
CA GLU A 123 -14.82 -7.77 4.88
C GLU A 123 -13.88 -8.21 3.76
N LEU A 124 -12.57 -8.17 4.02
CA LEU A 124 -11.56 -8.56 3.04
C LEU A 124 -11.23 -10.04 3.10
N ARG A 125 -11.56 -10.74 4.19
CA ARG A 125 -11.15 -12.15 4.43
C ARG A 125 -11.60 -13.09 3.32
N VAL A 126 -12.75 -12.82 2.72
CA VAL A 126 -13.30 -13.60 1.59
C VAL A 126 -12.35 -13.64 0.38
N HIS A 127 -11.46 -12.66 0.25
CA HIS A 127 -10.50 -12.57 -0.85
C HIS A 127 -9.16 -13.26 -0.58
N PHE A 128 -8.89 -13.70 0.67
CA PHE A 128 -7.60 -14.28 1.05
C PHE A 128 -7.49 -15.80 0.85
N GLY A 129 -8.61 -16.52 0.77
CA GLY A 129 -8.67 -17.96 0.48
C GLY A 129 -7.60 -18.80 1.20
N VAL A 130 -6.94 -19.71 0.46
CA VAL A 130 -5.85 -20.57 0.97
C VAL A 130 -4.57 -19.78 1.31
N GLY A 131 -4.31 -18.67 0.62
CA GLY A 131 -3.11 -17.83 0.81
C GLY A 131 -3.00 -17.23 2.20
N ARG A 132 -4.11 -17.17 2.95
CA ARG A 132 -4.13 -16.70 4.34
C ARG A 132 -3.18 -17.49 5.25
N ARG A 133 -3.15 -18.83 5.14
CA ARG A 133 -2.28 -19.69 5.97
C ARG A 133 -0.80 -19.36 5.77
N SER A 134 -0.41 -19.08 4.53
CA SER A 134 0.96 -18.69 4.18
C SER A 134 1.36 -17.34 4.77
N ILE A 135 0.42 -16.38 4.91
CA ILE A 135 0.66 -15.07 5.53
C ILE A 135 0.86 -15.22 7.04
N VAL A 136 0.00 -15.97 7.73
CA VAL A 136 0.09 -16.14 9.20
C VAL A 136 1.35 -16.92 9.59
N GLY A 137 1.72 -17.95 8.80
CA GLY A 137 2.93 -18.75 9.03
C GLY A 137 4.25 -18.02 8.74
N TRP A 138 4.22 -16.95 7.96
CA TRP A 138 5.41 -16.16 7.63
C TRP A 138 5.95 -15.36 8.83
N GLY A 139 5.07 -15.00 9.78
CA GLY A 139 5.46 -14.37 11.04
C GLY A 139 6.41 -15.24 11.89
N SER A 140 6.28 -16.57 11.81
CA SER A 140 7.11 -17.51 12.56
C SER A 140 8.50 -17.74 11.94
N ARG A 141 8.67 -17.51 10.63
CA ARG A 141 9.98 -17.63 9.95
C ARG A 141 10.94 -16.48 10.25
N LYS A 142 10.46 -15.38 10.87
CA LYS A 142 11.30 -14.24 11.27
C LYS A 142 12.39 -14.60 12.28
N LYS A 143 12.20 -15.63 13.11
CA LYS A 143 13.26 -16.09 14.02
C LYS A 143 14.47 -16.67 13.28
N ALA A 144 14.31 -17.12 12.03
CA ALA A 144 15.41 -17.67 11.23
C ALA A 144 16.14 -16.60 10.40
N PHE A 145 15.45 -15.55 9.95
CA PHE A 145 16.05 -14.55 9.06
C PHE A 145 16.67 -13.34 9.81
N CYS A 146 16.14 -12.98 10.99
CA CYS A 146 16.78 -11.98 11.86
C CYS A 146 18.04 -12.50 12.56
N ALA A 147 18.41 -13.78 12.39
CA ALA A 147 19.64 -14.36 12.93
C ALA A 147 20.81 -14.32 11.91
N MET A 148 20.64 -13.61 10.78
CA MET A 148 21.60 -13.60 9.67
C MET A 148 22.11 -12.20 9.31
N HIS A 149 21.87 -11.20 10.16
CA HIS A 149 22.52 -9.89 10.14
C HIS A 149 22.93 -9.47 11.54
#